data_AF-A0ABD5BCQ5-F1
#
_entry.id   AF-A0ABD5BCQ5-F1
#
_cell.length_a   1.000
_cell.length_b   1.000
_cell.length_c   1.000
_cell.angle_alpha   90.00
_cell.angle_beta   90.00
_cell.angle_gamma   90.00
#
_symmetry.space_group_name_H-M   'P 1'
#
loop_
_entity.id
_entity.type
_entity.pdbx_description
1 polymer ?
#
loop_
_entity_poly.entity_id
_entity_poly.type
_entity_poly.pdbx_seq_one_letter_code
_entity_poly.pdbx_strand_id
1 'polypeptide(L)'
;MKNIVENQDIKTDKPLPMSYEALKAERDALADRVNALAVENAALKDGFEWLYAVVSSDEVSIPDEKYSSVTNAAAVLSETPATSAALAAIQAQGVEKFADMCREKSKLATTADSCAGWSNCSVHASSFAIRLREAK
;
A
#
# COMPACT_ATOMS: atom_id res chain seq x y z
N MET A 1 -44.90 11.47 42.21
CA MET A 1 -44.59 12.09 40.90
C MET A 1 -43.39 11.38 40.31
N LYS A 2 -43.58 10.60 39.23
CA LYS A 2 -42.49 9.94 38.50
C LYS A 2 -41.89 10.99 37.57
N ASN A 3 -40.63 11.37 37.75
CA ASN A 3 -39.91 12.14 36.75
C ASN A 3 -38.94 11.21 36.02
N ILE A 4 -39.37 10.84 34.83
CA ILE A 4 -38.60 10.20 33.77
C ILE A 4 -37.67 11.31 33.26
N VAL A 5 -36.38 11.22 33.55
CA VAL A 5 -35.39 11.92 32.74
C VAL A 5 -34.83 10.87 31.79
N GLU A 6 -35.27 11.00 30.54
CA GLU A 6 -34.87 10.22 29.39
C GLU A 6 -33.35 10.09 29.35
N ASN A 7 -32.89 8.83 29.32
CA ASN A 7 -31.60 8.49 28.73
C ASN A 7 -31.66 8.97 27.27
N GLN A 8 -31.10 10.15 27.01
CA GLN A 8 -30.89 10.58 25.64
C GLN A 8 -29.80 9.70 25.04
N ASP A 9 -30.22 8.83 24.12
CA ASP A 9 -29.36 8.09 23.22
C ASP A 9 -28.38 9.06 22.55
N ILE A 10 -27.16 9.16 23.07
CA ILE A 10 -26.04 9.74 22.34
C ILE A 10 -25.71 8.75 21.23
N LYS A 11 -26.41 8.88 20.09
CA LYS A 11 -26.03 8.23 18.84
C LYS A 11 -24.72 8.86 18.41
N THR A 12 -23.62 8.28 18.85
CA THR A 12 -22.33 8.54 18.22
C THR A 12 -22.37 7.90 16.84
N ASP A 13 -22.67 8.71 15.82
CA ASP A 13 -22.38 8.44 14.41
C ASP A 13 -20.85 8.44 14.13
N LYS A 14 -20.06 7.92 15.09
CA LYS A 14 -18.67 7.56 14.82
C LYS A 14 -18.73 6.21 14.12
N PRO A 15 -18.12 6.04 12.93
CA PRO A 15 -17.94 4.71 12.38
C PRO A 15 -17.23 3.90 13.47
N LEU A 16 -17.87 2.81 13.91
CA LEU A 16 -17.26 1.91 14.88
C LEU A 16 -15.89 1.54 14.33
N PRO A 17 -14.79 1.73 15.09
CA PRO A 17 -13.51 1.20 14.66
C PRO A 17 -13.73 -0.28 14.35
N MET A 18 -13.27 -0.74 13.17
CA MET A 18 -13.34 -2.15 12.79
C MET A 18 -13.02 -3.00 14.01
N SER A 19 -13.88 -3.98 14.31
CA SER A 19 -13.65 -4.87 15.44
C SER A 19 -12.25 -5.49 15.32
N TYR A 20 -11.65 -5.87 16.44
CA TYR A 20 -10.36 -6.55 16.44
C TYR A 20 -10.32 -7.71 15.44
N GLU A 21 -11.43 -8.44 15.29
CA GLU A 21 -11.58 -9.52 14.32
C GLU A 21 -11.55 -9.04 12.86
N ALA A 22 -12.16 -7.89 12.55
CA ALA A 22 -12.11 -7.33 11.20
C ALA A 22 -10.69 -6.85 10.82
N LEU A 23 -9.98 -6.20 11.75
CA LEU A 23 -8.58 -5.80 11.56
C LEU A 23 -7.66 -7.01 11.39
N LYS A 24 -7.90 -8.06 12.16
CA LYS A 24 -7.15 -9.32 12.07
C LYS A 24 -7.35 -9.97 10.70
N ALA A 25 -8.60 -10.03 10.22
CA ALA A 25 -8.95 -10.57 8.92
C ALA A 25 -8.31 -9.78 7.76
N GLU A 26 -8.32 -8.45 7.81
CA GLU A 26 -7.62 -7.63 6.81
C GLU A 26 -6.11 -7.89 6.79
N ARG A 27 -5.48 -8.01 7.97
CA ARG A 27 -4.05 -8.30 8.08
C ARG A 27 -3.71 -9.68 7.54
N ASP A 28 -4.54 -10.68 7.80
CA ASP A 28 -4.35 -12.04 7.26
C ASP A 28 -4.51 -12.04 5.73
N ALA A 29 -5.56 -11.41 5.20
CA ALA A 29 -5.75 -11.27 3.75
C ALA A 29 -4.60 -10.50 3.07
N LEU A 30 -4.01 -9.51 3.74
CA LEU A 30 -2.85 -8.80 3.23
C LEU A 30 -1.59 -9.69 3.25
N ALA A 31 -1.38 -10.47 4.30
CA ALA A 31 -0.27 -11.42 4.37
C ALA A 31 -0.35 -12.47 3.25
N ASP A 32 -1.54 -12.97 2.95
CA ASP A 32 -1.77 -13.92 1.86
C ASP A 32 -1.43 -13.31 0.50
N ARG A 33 -1.86 -12.07 0.25
CA ARG A 33 -1.54 -11.35 -1.00
C ARG A 33 -0.04 -11.10 -1.14
N VAL A 34 0.64 -10.73 -0.05
CA VAL A 34 2.10 -10.52 -0.06
C VAL A 34 2.84 -11.83 -0.33
N ASN A 35 2.41 -12.93 0.27
CA ASN A 35 3.01 -14.24 0.04
C ASN A 35 2.80 -14.71 -1.40
N ALA A 36 1.60 -14.53 -1.98
CA ALA A 36 1.33 -14.85 -3.37
C ALA A 36 2.24 -14.06 -4.33
N LEU A 37 2.39 -12.75 -4.09
CA LEU A 37 3.31 -11.89 -4.85
C LEU A 37 4.78 -12.31 -4.70
N ALA A 38 5.19 -12.77 -3.51
CA ALA A 38 6.55 -13.26 -3.30
C ALA A 38 6.82 -14.55 -4.09
N VAL A 39 5.85 -15.46 -4.13
CA VAL A 39 5.94 -16.71 -4.90
C VAL A 39 5.99 -16.43 -6.41
N GLU A 40 5.11 -15.56 -6.91
CA GLU A 40 5.14 -15.16 -8.33
C GLU A 40 6.47 -14.48 -8.70
N ASN A 41 7.00 -13.61 -7.84
CA ASN A 41 8.31 -12.99 -8.06
C ASN A 41 9.47 -14.00 -8.05
N ALA A 42 9.42 -15.03 -7.21
CA ALA A 42 10.42 -16.09 -7.21
C ALA A 42 10.36 -16.89 -8.53
N ALA A 43 9.17 -17.28 -8.97
CA ALA A 43 8.98 -17.99 -10.23
C ALA A 43 9.44 -17.18 -11.46
N LEU A 44 9.20 -15.86 -11.45
CA LEU A 44 9.70 -14.96 -12.48
C LEU A 44 11.23 -14.89 -12.50
N LYS A 45 11.87 -14.78 -11.32
CA LYS A 45 13.33 -14.78 -11.20
C LYS A 45 13.96 -16.06 -11.69
N ASP A 46 13.40 -17.20 -11.32
CA ASP A 46 13.88 -18.51 -11.78
C ASP A 46 13.72 -18.65 -13.30
N GLY A 47 12.60 -18.16 -13.86
CA GLY A 47 12.38 -18.09 -15.31
C GLY A 47 13.42 -17.22 -16.04
N PHE A 48 13.85 -16.11 -15.43
CA PHE A 48 14.92 -15.26 -15.97
C PHE A 48 16.28 -15.94 -15.96
N GLU A 49 16.63 -16.61 -14.86
CA GLU A 49 17.90 -17.30 -14.73
C GLU A 49 18.00 -18.43 -15.76
N TRP A 50 16.90 -19.17 -15.97
CA TRP A 50 16.81 -20.17 -17.03
C TRP A 50 16.99 -19.56 -18.43
N LEU A 51 16.27 -18.47 -18.74
CA LEU A 51 16.39 -17.79 -20.05
C LEU A 51 17.80 -17.28 -20.32
N TYR A 52 18.43 -16.65 -19.32
CA TYR A 52 19.79 -16.16 -19.43
C TYR A 52 20.78 -17.31 -19.67
N ALA A 53 20.64 -18.41 -18.94
CA ALA A 53 21.49 -19.60 -19.10
C ALA A 53 21.35 -20.21 -20.50
N VAL A 54 20.12 -20.34 -21.03
CA VAL A 54 19.87 -20.88 -22.37
C VAL A 54 20.49 -19.99 -23.45
N VAL A 55 20.31 -18.68 -23.35
CA VAL A 55 20.80 -17.69 -24.34
C VAL A 55 22.31 -17.51 -24.28
N SER A 56 22.91 -17.75 -23.12
CA SER A 56 24.36 -17.70 -22.92
C SER A 56 25.04 -19.06 -23.16
N SER A 57 24.28 -20.10 -23.50
CA SER A 57 24.83 -21.43 -23.77
C SER A 57 25.35 -21.54 -25.21
N ASP A 58 26.44 -22.28 -25.39
CA ASP A 58 27.01 -22.59 -26.71
C ASP A 58 26.12 -23.56 -27.53
N GLU A 59 25.05 -24.10 -26.92
CA GLU A 59 24.16 -25.09 -27.52
C GLU A 59 23.08 -24.46 -28.42
N VAL A 60 22.79 -23.16 -28.26
CA VAL A 60 21.76 -22.46 -29.02
C VAL A 60 22.36 -21.27 -29.75
N SER A 61 22.45 -21.35 -31.08
CA SER A 61 22.87 -20.21 -31.90
C SER A 61 21.72 -19.23 -32.06
N ILE A 62 21.70 -18.19 -31.23
CA ILE A 62 20.79 -17.07 -31.36
C ILE A 62 21.41 -16.08 -32.36
N PRO A 63 20.72 -15.70 -33.44
CA PRO A 63 21.20 -14.66 -34.35
C PRO A 63 21.50 -13.37 -33.56
N ASP A 64 22.64 -12.72 -33.81
CA ASP A 64 23.07 -11.49 -33.10
C ASP A 64 21.96 -10.42 -33.04
N GLU A 65 21.17 -10.33 -34.11
CA GLU A 65 20.01 -9.44 -34.26
C GLU A 65 18.93 -9.64 -33.18
N LYS A 66 18.82 -10.87 -32.65
CA LYS A 66 17.84 -11.30 -31.64
C LYS A 66 18.44 -11.31 -30.23
N TYR A 67 19.77 -11.38 -30.11
CA TYR A 67 20.47 -11.43 -28.82
C TYR A 67 20.17 -10.20 -27.94
N SER A 68 20.19 -9.01 -28.54
CA SER A 68 19.81 -7.76 -27.88
C SER A 68 18.33 -7.72 -27.47
N SER A 69 17.43 -8.40 -28.21
CA SER A 69 16.01 -8.44 -27.87
C SER A 69 15.75 -9.31 -26.63
N VAL A 70 16.51 -10.38 -26.45
CA VAL A 70 16.37 -11.28 -25.29
C VAL A 70 16.96 -10.65 -24.03
N THR A 71 18.13 -10.01 -24.13
CA THR A 71 18.72 -9.30 -22.99
C THR A 71 17.94 -8.05 -22.59
N ASN A 72 17.40 -7.29 -23.56
CA ASN A 72 16.50 -6.17 -23.26
C ASN A 72 15.16 -6.64 -22.67
N ALA A 73 14.60 -7.75 -23.14
CA ALA A 73 13.41 -8.34 -22.52
C ALA A 73 13.70 -8.73 -21.07
N ALA A 74 14.83 -9.37 -20.79
CA ALA A 74 15.23 -9.69 -19.41
C ALA A 74 15.39 -8.43 -18.53
N ALA A 75 15.98 -7.35 -19.06
CA ALA A 75 16.13 -6.09 -18.33
C ALA A 75 14.78 -5.38 -18.06
N VAL A 76 13.92 -5.27 -19.06
CA VAL A 76 12.58 -4.65 -18.92
C VAL A 76 11.66 -5.49 -18.03
N LEU A 77 11.80 -6.82 -18.06
CA LEU A 77 11.04 -7.72 -17.20
C LEU A 77 11.63 -7.85 -15.78
N SER A 78 12.87 -7.39 -15.56
CA SER A 78 13.49 -7.33 -14.21
C SER A 78 12.93 -6.19 -13.36
N GLU A 79 12.34 -5.18 -13.99
CA GLU A 79 11.54 -4.20 -13.28
C GLU A 79 10.28 -4.88 -12.75
N THR A 80 9.91 -4.57 -11.51
CA THR A 80 8.67 -5.07 -10.91
C THR A 80 7.67 -3.94 -10.69
N PRO A 81 7.12 -3.30 -11.75
CA PRO A 81 6.19 -2.17 -11.61
C PRO A 81 4.99 -2.50 -10.72
N ALA A 82 4.51 -3.75 -10.75
CA ALA A 82 3.44 -4.20 -9.88
C ALA A 82 3.85 -4.22 -8.40
N THR A 83 5.07 -4.65 -8.08
CA THR A 83 5.64 -4.60 -6.72
C THR A 83 5.88 -3.18 -6.26
N SER A 84 6.45 -2.32 -7.12
CA SER A 84 6.66 -0.90 -6.84
C SER A 84 5.34 -0.18 -6.59
N ALA A 85 4.33 -0.41 -7.43
CA ALA A 85 2.99 0.14 -7.25
C ALA A 85 2.30 -0.39 -5.99
N ALA A 86 2.46 -1.69 -5.67
CA ALA A 86 1.95 -2.27 -4.43
C ALA A 86 2.62 -1.64 -3.19
N LEU A 87 3.93 -1.43 -3.22
CA LEU A 87 4.67 -0.79 -2.14
C LEU A 87 4.25 0.68 -1.98
N ALA A 88 4.13 1.42 -3.08
CA ALA A 88 3.63 2.78 -3.10
C ALA A 88 2.20 2.89 -2.53
N ALA A 89 1.32 1.94 -2.87
CA ALA A 89 -0.02 1.86 -2.31
C ALA A 89 -0.02 1.58 -0.80
N ILE A 90 0.85 0.69 -0.31
CA ILE A 90 0.99 0.40 1.13
C ILE A 90 1.51 1.63 1.88
N GLN A 91 2.52 2.32 1.34
CA GLN A 91 3.05 3.55 1.93
C GLN A 91 1.98 4.64 1.98
N ALA A 92 1.23 4.83 0.89
CA ALA A 92 0.13 5.79 0.83
C ALA A 92 -0.97 5.49 1.86
N GLN A 93 -1.37 4.23 2.01
CA GLN A 93 -2.35 3.81 3.03
C GLN A 93 -1.88 4.11 4.46
N GLY A 94 -0.58 3.92 4.75
CA GLY A 94 -0.01 4.28 6.05
C GLY A 94 -0.11 5.79 6.33
N VAL A 95 0.16 6.61 5.31
CA VAL A 95 0.06 8.07 5.39
C VAL A 95 -1.40 8.53 5.51
N GLU A 96 -2.34 7.87 4.84
CA GLU A 96 -3.78 8.14 4.97
C GLU A 96 -4.27 7.87 6.40
N LYS A 97 -3.85 6.75 7.01
CA LYS A 97 -4.16 6.46 8.42
C LYS A 97 -3.60 7.51 9.37
N PHE A 98 -2.40 8.03 9.09
CA PHE A 98 -1.83 9.16 9.85
C PHE A 98 -2.65 10.44 9.65
N ALA A 99 -3.08 10.75 8.44
CA ALA A 99 -3.92 11.91 8.15
C ALA A 99 -5.25 11.86 8.92
N ASP A 100 -5.89 10.69 9.00
CA ASP A 100 -7.12 10.49 9.77
C ASP A 100 -6.91 10.66 11.27
N MET A 101 -5.79 10.14 11.80
CA MET A 101 -5.40 10.37 13.19
C MET A 101 -5.21 11.87 13.48
N CYS A 102 -4.57 12.62 12.57
CA CYS A 102 -4.44 14.07 12.69
C CYS A 102 -5.81 14.78 12.66
N ARG A 103 -6.74 14.37 11.79
CA ARG A 103 -8.11 14.91 11.78
C ARG A 103 -8.82 14.70 13.11
N GLU A 104 -8.69 13.51 13.70
CA GLU A 104 -9.29 13.22 15.01
C GLU A 104 -8.62 14.03 16.12
N LYS A 105 -7.29 14.18 16.12
CA LYS A 105 -6.57 15.03 17.08
C LYS A 105 -6.95 16.50 16.98
N SER A 106 -7.19 17.01 15.76
CA SER A 106 -7.66 18.38 15.54
C SER A 106 -9.00 18.65 16.23
N LYS A 107 -9.95 17.72 16.13
CA LYS A 107 -11.26 17.81 16.81
C LYS A 107 -11.17 17.79 18.34
N LEU A 108 -10.17 17.11 18.89
CA LEU A 108 -9.95 16.95 20.33
C LEU A 108 -9.04 18.03 20.92
N ALA A 109 -8.50 18.92 20.10
CA ALA A 109 -7.58 19.95 20.55
C ALA A 109 -8.29 20.98 21.44
N THR A 110 -7.64 21.35 22.55
CA THR A 110 -8.16 22.31 23.52
C THR A 110 -7.75 23.75 23.23
N THR A 111 -6.81 23.96 22.29
CA THR A 111 -6.38 25.29 21.84
C THR A 111 -6.55 25.43 20.34
N ALA A 112 -6.83 26.66 19.89
CA ALA A 112 -6.96 26.98 18.47
C ALA A 112 -5.69 26.63 17.68
N ASP A 113 -4.52 26.95 18.24
CA ASP A 113 -3.23 26.66 17.61
C ASP A 113 -3.00 25.16 17.42
N SER A 114 -3.35 24.35 18.43
CA SER A 114 -3.23 22.89 18.34
C SER A 114 -4.23 22.32 17.33
N CYS A 115 -5.46 22.83 17.31
CA CYS A 115 -6.48 22.44 16.34
C CYS A 115 -6.01 22.70 14.91
N ALA A 116 -5.50 23.90 14.65
CA ALA A 116 -4.95 24.32 13.37
C ALA A 116 -3.73 23.49 12.96
N GLY A 117 -2.80 23.24 13.90
CA GLY A 117 -1.62 22.41 13.66
C GLY A 117 -1.97 21.01 13.20
N TRP A 118 -2.85 20.31 13.94
CA TRP A 118 -3.30 18.97 13.57
C TRP A 118 -4.08 18.95 12.25
N SER A 119 -4.91 19.96 11.99
CA SER A 119 -5.65 20.09 10.73
C SER A 119 -4.68 20.19 9.54
N ASN A 120 -3.68 21.08 9.64
CA ASN A 120 -2.65 21.25 8.62
C ASN A 120 -1.85 19.95 8.39
N CYS A 121 -1.45 19.25 9.46
CA CYS A 121 -0.79 17.95 9.33
C CYS A 121 -1.65 16.94 8.55
N SER A 122 -2.96 16.90 8.79
CA SER A 122 -3.84 15.98 8.05
C SER A 122 -3.91 16.28 6.55
N VAL A 123 -3.94 17.57 6.19
CA VAL A 123 -3.99 18.02 4.80
C VAL A 123 -2.69 17.67 4.10
N HIS A 124 -1.55 18.00 4.71
CA HIS A 124 -0.23 17.69 4.14
C HIS A 124 0.00 16.18 4.00
N ALA A 125 -0.42 15.39 4.99
CA ALA A 125 -0.36 13.93 4.91
C ALA A 125 -1.24 13.39 3.77
N SER A 126 -2.48 13.86 3.65
CA SER A 126 -3.38 13.44 2.56
C SER A 126 -2.77 13.74 1.18
N SER A 127 -2.22 14.94 0.99
CA SER A 127 -1.55 15.32 -0.26
C SER A 127 -0.26 14.53 -0.51
N PHE A 128 0.45 14.10 0.53
CA PHE A 128 1.62 13.23 0.39
C PHE A 128 1.22 11.80 -0.01
N ALA A 129 0.15 11.25 0.56
CA ALA A 129 -0.38 9.94 0.18
C ALA A 129 -0.79 9.89 -1.31
N ILE A 130 -1.42 10.94 -1.83
CA ILE A 130 -1.74 11.06 -3.27
C ILE A 130 -0.47 10.99 -4.10
N ARG A 131 0.56 11.78 -3.75
CA ARG A 131 1.85 11.78 -4.47
C ARG A 131 2.54 10.42 -4.44
N LEU A 132 2.43 9.67 -3.33
CA LEU A 132 2.96 8.31 -3.26
C LEU A 132 2.25 7.38 -4.26
N ARG A 133 0.93 7.51 -4.44
CA ARG A 133 0.17 6.71 -5.42
C ARG A 133 0.46 7.09 -6.87
N GLU A 134 0.81 8.35 -7.10
CA GLU A 134 1.09 8.90 -8.44
C GLU A 134 2.55 8.76 -8.86
N ALA A 135 3.46 8.46 -7.92
CA ALA A 135 4.86 8.21 -8.21
C ALA A 135 5.02 6.92 -9.03
N LYS A 136 5.60 7.04 -10.21
CA LYS A 136 5.96 5.94 -11.12
C LYS A 136 7.45 5.69 -11.07
#